data_AF-A0A7T5R3X4-F1
#
_entry.id   AF-A0A7T5R3X4-F1
#
_cell.length_a   1.000
_cell.length_b   1.000
_cell.length_c   1.000
_cell.angle_alpha   90.00
_cell.angle_beta   90.00
_cell.angle_gamma   90.00
#
_symmetry.space_group_name_H-M   'P 1'
#
loop_
_entity.id
_entity.type
_entity.pdbx_description
1 polymer ?
#
loop_
_entity_poly.entity_id
_entity_poly.type
_entity_poly.pdbx_seq_one_letter_code
_entity_poly.pdbx_strand_id
1 'polypeptide(L)'
;MIICSCNPEDEHGNRFNEKAVERFLQKHGDKPVKVKEIYAGCTGGKQPQCGSCICMLREEAQTHNNRVTVQQLKNTLPDAGTAPQPVKRTPQPAGTP
;
A
#
# COMPACT_ATOMS: atom_id res chain seq x y z
N MET A 1 12.77 -3.59 -17.07
CA MET A 1 13.43 -2.28 -17.27
C MET A 1 14.40 -1.99 -16.12
N ILE A 2 15.53 -1.30 -16.36
CA ILE A 2 16.37 -0.76 -15.27
C ILE A 2 15.63 0.42 -14.65
N ILE A 3 15.48 0.41 -13.32
CA ILE A 3 14.75 1.44 -12.59
C ILE A 3 15.66 2.63 -12.29
N CYS A 4 16.89 2.36 -11.83
CA CYS A 4 17.80 3.41 -11.39
C CYS A 4 19.19 3.27 -12.02
N SER A 5 19.63 4.27 -12.79
CA SER A 5 20.92 4.25 -13.48
C SER A 5 22.10 4.59 -12.58
N CYS A 6 21.87 5.29 -11.46
CA CYS A 6 22.96 5.77 -10.58
C CYS A 6 23.42 4.73 -9.57
N ASN A 7 22.57 3.77 -9.24
CA ASN A 7 22.94 2.56 -8.51
C ASN A 7 22.25 1.39 -9.23
N PRO A 8 22.79 0.98 -10.39
CA PRO A 8 22.14 -0.02 -11.24
C PRO A 8 22.21 -1.42 -10.63
N GLU A 9 23.11 -1.67 -9.68
CA GLU A 9 23.34 -2.98 -9.05
C GLU A 9 23.63 -2.83 -7.54
N ASP A 10 23.20 -3.83 -6.76
CA ASP A 10 23.56 -3.99 -5.34
C ASP A 10 24.97 -4.58 -5.17
N GLU A 11 25.40 -4.78 -3.92
CA GLU A 11 26.71 -5.37 -3.58
C GLU A 11 26.86 -6.85 -3.98
N HIS A 12 25.75 -7.54 -4.28
CA HIS A 12 25.72 -8.92 -4.75
C HIS A 12 25.58 -9.03 -6.28
N GLY A 13 25.62 -7.90 -7.00
CA GLY A 13 25.46 -7.85 -8.45
C GLY A 13 24.00 -7.99 -8.92
N ASN A 14 23.01 -7.86 -8.04
CA ASN A 14 21.62 -7.85 -8.46
C ASN A 14 21.24 -6.50 -9.03
N ARG A 15 20.65 -6.51 -10.23
CA ARG A 15 20.20 -5.29 -10.89
C ARG A 15 19.01 -4.64 -10.21
N PHE A 16 19.07 -3.32 -10.06
CA PHE A 16 17.96 -2.47 -9.71
C PHE A 16 17.00 -2.32 -10.91
N ASN A 17 16.13 -3.31 -11.05
CA ASN A 17 15.10 -3.40 -12.08
C ASN A 17 13.70 -3.57 -11.46
N GLU A 18 12.66 -3.56 -12.30
CA GLU A 18 11.26 -3.72 -11.87
C GLU A 18 11.07 -4.96 -10.97
N LYS A 19 11.66 -6.10 -11.35
CA LYS A 19 11.58 -7.33 -10.57
C LYS A 19 12.18 -7.19 -9.17
N ALA A 20 13.20 -6.37 -8.99
CA ALA A 20 13.77 -6.11 -7.66
C ALA A 20 12.77 -5.33 -6.78
N VAL A 21 12.11 -4.33 -7.36
CA VAL A 21 11.06 -3.55 -6.67
C VAL A 21 9.86 -4.44 -6.33
N GLU A 22 9.36 -5.22 -7.29
CA GLU A 22 8.25 -6.16 -7.08
C GLU A 22 8.57 -7.15 -5.96
N ARG A 23 9.75 -7.78 -5.99
CA ARG A 23 10.17 -8.71 -4.93
C ARG A 23 10.25 -8.03 -3.57
N PHE A 24 10.74 -6.80 -3.52
CA PHE A 24 10.80 -6.03 -2.27
C PHE A 24 9.39 -5.76 -1.73
N LEU A 25 8.47 -5.26 -2.57
CA LEU A 25 7.09 -4.98 -2.17
C LEU A 25 6.34 -6.25 -1.73
N GLN A 26 6.54 -7.37 -2.42
CA GLN A 26 5.98 -8.67 -2.04
C GLN A 26 6.49 -9.13 -0.67
N LYS A 27 7.79 -9.01 -0.40
CA LYS A 27 8.39 -9.34 0.92
C LYS A 27 7.89 -8.40 2.02
N HIS A 28 7.61 -7.15 1.67
CA HIS A 28 7.09 -6.17 2.62
C HIS A 28 5.66 -6.50 3.08
N GLY A 29 4.88 -7.19 2.24
CA GLY A 29 3.54 -7.66 2.56
C GLY A 29 2.53 -6.52 2.70
N ASP A 30 1.52 -6.69 3.55
CA ASP A 30 0.41 -5.74 3.68
C ASP A 30 0.68 -4.58 4.65
N LYS A 31 1.89 -4.01 4.54
CA LYS A 31 2.32 -2.83 5.31
C LYS A 31 2.63 -1.68 4.37
N PRO A 32 2.34 -0.43 4.78
CA PRO A 32 2.70 0.74 3.99
C PRO A 32 4.23 0.87 3.90
N VAL A 33 4.70 1.41 2.78
CA VAL A 33 6.12 1.50 2.43
C VAL A 33 6.50 2.91 2.01
N LYS A 34 7.73 3.33 2.31
CA LYS A 34 8.33 4.59 1.84
C LYS A 34 9.29 4.35 0.68
N VAL A 35 9.42 5.33 -0.22
CA VAL A 35 10.37 5.31 -1.34
C VAL A 35 11.80 4.97 -0.90
N LYS A 36 12.26 5.53 0.23
CA LYS A 36 13.59 5.26 0.79
C LYS A 36 13.82 3.79 1.13
N GLU A 37 12.76 3.08 1.54
CA GLU A 37 12.82 1.68 1.94
C GLU A 37 12.91 0.80 0.70
N ILE A 38 12.14 1.13 -0.35
CA ILE A 38 12.26 0.47 -1.66
C ILE A 38 13.68 0.64 -2.21
N TYR A 39 14.19 1.87 -2.17
CA TYR A 39 15.55 2.16 -2.64
C TYR A 39 16.60 1.34 -1.89
N ALA A 40 16.57 1.39 -0.55
CA ALA A 40 17.49 0.63 0.29
C ALA A 40 17.37 -0.87 0.05
N GLY A 41 16.15 -1.41 -0.05
CA GLY A 41 15.91 -2.83 -0.30
C GLY A 41 16.42 -3.31 -1.66
N CYS A 42 16.41 -2.45 -2.69
CA CYS A 42 16.88 -2.80 -4.03
C CYS A 42 18.37 -2.56 -4.27
N THR A 43 19.04 -1.78 -3.40
CA THR A 43 20.44 -1.38 -3.60
C THR A 43 21.41 -1.92 -2.55
N GLY A 44 20.92 -2.67 -1.55
CA GLY A 44 21.74 -3.08 -0.41
C GLY A 44 21.97 -1.94 0.58
N GLY A 45 21.04 -0.99 0.70
CA GLY A 45 21.15 0.12 1.65
C GLY A 45 22.02 1.28 1.18
N LYS A 46 22.42 1.32 -0.10
CA LYS A 46 23.12 2.47 -0.68
C LYS A 46 22.26 3.73 -0.56
N GLN A 47 22.92 4.87 -0.44
CA GLN A 47 22.24 6.16 -0.50
C GLN A 47 21.93 6.54 -1.96
N PRO A 48 20.80 7.20 -2.23
CA PRO A 48 20.49 7.71 -3.55
C PRO A 48 21.52 8.76 -3.97
N GLN A 49 22.25 8.47 -5.05
CA GLN A 49 23.21 9.42 -5.64
C GLN A 49 22.59 10.30 -6.73
N CYS A 50 21.32 10.04 -7.08
CA CYS A 50 20.58 10.86 -8.02
C CYS A 50 19.06 10.68 -7.85
N GLY A 51 18.29 11.53 -8.53
CA GLY A 51 16.83 11.51 -8.49
C GLY A 51 16.15 10.73 -9.64
N SER A 52 16.89 10.10 -10.54
CA SER A 52 16.36 9.58 -11.81
C SER A 52 15.24 8.55 -11.64
N CYS A 53 15.28 7.79 -10.54
CA CYS A 53 14.32 6.73 -10.27
C CYS A 53 13.24 7.12 -9.25
N ILE A 54 13.29 8.32 -8.67
CA ILE A 54 12.41 8.70 -7.55
C ILE A 54 10.93 8.73 -7.95
N CYS A 55 10.60 9.27 -9.13
CA CYS A 55 9.21 9.35 -9.59
C CYS A 55 8.59 7.95 -9.71
N MET A 56 9.29 7.05 -10.38
CA MET A 56 8.86 5.66 -10.55
C MET A 56 8.73 4.92 -9.22
N LEU A 57 9.70 5.07 -8.32
CA LEU A 57 9.62 4.46 -7.00
C LEU A 57 8.48 5.04 -6.15
N ARG A 58 8.12 6.31 -6.35
CA ARG A 58 6.95 6.95 -5.71
C ARG A 58 5.65 6.34 -6.24
N GLU A 59 5.53 6.14 -7.55
CA GLU A 59 4.35 5.51 -8.16
C GLU A 59 4.16 4.07 -7.66
N GLU A 60 5.24 3.30 -7.60
CA GLU A 60 5.23 1.94 -7.05
C GLU A 60 4.83 1.91 -5.57
N ALA A 61 5.41 2.81 -4.75
CA ALA A 61 5.05 2.96 -3.35
C ALA A 61 3.56 3.32 -3.18
N GLN A 62 3.06 4.26 -3.99
CA GLN A 62 1.68 4.71 -3.94
C GLN A 62 0.72 3.59 -4.33
N THR A 63 1.02 2.87 -5.41
CA THR A 63 0.22 1.71 -5.86
C THR A 63 0.14 0.64 -4.78
N HIS A 64 1.27 0.28 -4.17
CA HIS A 64 1.29 -0.67 -3.06
C HIS A 64 0.50 -0.18 -1.85
N ASN A 65 0.72 1.06 -1.41
CA ASN A 65 0.04 1.62 -0.25
C ASN A 65 -1.47 1.73 -0.44
N ASN A 66 -1.92 2.07 -1.66
CA ASN A 66 -3.33 2.07 -2.02
C ASN A 66 -3.93 0.65 -1.94
N ARG A 67 -3.24 -0.36 -2.49
CA ARG A 67 -3.67 -1.77 -2.38
C ARG A 67 -3.80 -2.20 -0.93
N VAL A 68 -2.79 -1.91 -0.10
CA VAL A 68 -2.81 -2.22 1.34
C VAL A 68 -3.98 -1.54 2.03
N THR A 69 -4.24 -0.27 1.72
CA THR A 69 -5.35 0.49 2.30
C THR A 69 -6.71 -0.12 1.94
N VAL A 70 -6.92 -0.46 0.68
CA VAL A 70 -8.16 -1.11 0.22
C VAL A 70 -8.37 -2.46 0.91
N GLN A 71 -7.31 -3.24 1.07
CA GLN A 71 -7.38 -4.54 1.75
C GLN A 71 -7.71 -4.40 3.24
N GLN A 72 -7.13 -3.41 3.92
CA GLN A 72 -7.46 -3.09 5.31
C GLN A 72 -8.92 -2.61 5.45
N LEU A 73 -9.39 -1.76 4.54
CA LEU A 73 -10.79 -1.31 4.53
C LEU A 73 -11.75 -2.47 4.31
N LYS A 74 -11.45 -3.39 3.38
CA LYS A 74 -12.26 -4.59 3.15
C LYS A 74 -12.41 -5.46 4.42
N ASN A 75 -11.36 -5.53 5.24
CA ASN A 75 -11.40 -6.30 6.49
C ASN A 75 -12.14 -5.55 7.63
N THR A 76 -12.27 -4.23 7.52
CA THR A 76 -12.87 -3.38 8.58
C THR A 76 -14.32 -3.00 8.29
N LEU A 77 -14.72 -2.98 7.02
CA LEU A 77 -16.11 -2.71 6.64
C LEU A 77 -16.95 -3.96 6.94
N PRO A 78 -17.96 -3.89 7.84
CA PRO A 78 -18.92 -4.97 7.96
C PRO A 78 -19.62 -5.17 6.62
N ASP A 79 -19.81 -6.43 6.24
CA ASP A 79 -20.57 -6.82 5.05
C ASP A 79 -21.89 -6.02 5.04
N ALA A 80 -22.11 -5.20 4.01
CA ALA A 80 -23.29 -4.35 3.87
C ALA A 80 -24.57 -5.17 3.59
N GLY A 81 -24.63 -6.41 4.10
CA GLY A 81 -25.68 -7.40 3.92
C GLY A 81 -26.62 -7.58 5.11
N THR A 82 -26.53 -6.77 6.17
CA THR A 82 -27.59 -6.73 7.19
C THR A 82 -28.43 -5.47 6.98
N ALA A 83 -29.50 -5.60 6.18
CA ALA A 83 -30.56 -4.60 6.16
C ALA A 83 -31.01 -4.31 7.60
N PRO A 84 -31.16 -3.04 8.02
CA PRO A 84 -31.73 -2.75 9.33
C PRO A 84 -33.12 -3.38 9.39
N GLN A 85 -33.32 -4.30 10.33
CA GLN A 85 -34.65 -4.87 10.59
C GLN A 85 -35.61 -3.70 10.84
N PRO A 86 -36.81 -3.67 10.22
CA PRO A 86 -37.75 -2.59 10.45
C PRO A 86 -38.11 -2.55 11.93
N VAL A 87 -37.71 -1.47 12.60
CA VAL A 87 -38.11 -1.18 13.97
C VAL A 87 -39.65 -1.09 14.00
N LYS A 88 -40.30 -2.08 14.60
CA LYS A 88 -41.72 -2.02 14.95
C LYS A 88 -41.90 -0.78 15.85
N ARG A 89 -42.49 0.29 15.31
CA ARG A 89 -42.95 1.41 16.11
C ARG A 89 -43.99 0.89 17.09
N THR A 90 -43.65 0.87 18.36
CA THR A 90 -44.64 0.73 19.43
C THR A 90 -45.46 2.02 19.45
N PRO A 91 -46.81 1.98 19.40
CA PRO A 91 -47.62 3.17 19.48
C PRO A 91 -47.36 3.89 20.81
N GLN A 92 -46.97 5.16 20.74
CA GLN A 92 -46.94 6.04 21.92
C GLN A 92 -48.38 6.20 22.43
N PRO A 93 -48.64 6.03 23.73
CA PRO A 93 -49.97 6.30 24.27
C PRO A 93 -50.29 7.79 24.11
N ALA A 94 -51.43 8.07 23.49
CA ALA A 94 -51.95 9.42 23.35
C ALA A 94 -52.23 10.00 24.75
N GLY A 95 -51.46 11.02 25.12
CA GLY A 95 -51.78 11.85 26.26
C GLY A 95 -53.19 12.44 26.08
N THR A 96 -54.06 12.13 27.03
CA THR A 96 -55.46 12.60 27.12
C THR A 96 -55.47 13.97 27.84
N PRO A 97 -56.55 14.77 27.71
CA PRO A 97 -56.56 16.23 27.59
C PRO A 97 -56.21 17.03 28.86
#